data_AF-A0A8T5IJR4-F1
#
_entry.id   AF-A0A8T5IJR4-F1
#
_cell.length_a   1.000
_cell.length_b   1.000
_cell.length_c   1.000
_cell.angle_alpha   90.00
_cell.angle_beta   90.00
_cell.angle_gamma   90.00
#
_symmetry.space_group_name_H-M   'P 1'
#
loop_
_entity.id
_entity.type
_entity.pdbx_description
1 polymer ?
#
loop_
_entity_poly.entity_id
_entity_poly.type
_entity_poly.pdbx_seq_one_letter_code
_entity_poly.pdbx_strand_id
1 'polypeptide(L)'
;MKKQEILQILMILSILILLSIAVYQFSNAPIECWDGTETDSDTGELIPIGGCNASYTLVLSSLILPSLIILLIFGTLLFFYYKKN
;
A
#
# COMPACT_ATOMS: atom_id res chain seq x y z
N MET A 1 -20.50 -21.05 19.32
CA MET A 1 -20.06 -20.44 18.06
C MET A 1 -20.73 -21.17 16.90
N LYS A 2 -21.56 -20.51 16.10
CA LYS A 2 -22.15 -21.17 14.93
C LYS A 2 -21.09 -21.23 13.83
N LYS A 3 -20.96 -22.37 13.16
CA LYS A 3 -19.93 -22.64 12.13
C LYS A 3 -19.83 -21.54 11.05
N GLN A 4 -20.95 -20.84 10.77
CA GLN A 4 -21.02 -19.74 9.82
C GLN A 4 -20.27 -18.47 10.25
N GLU A 5 -20.21 -18.15 11.54
CA GLU A 5 -19.56 -16.92 12.03
C GLU A 5 -18.04 -17.02 11.93
N ILE A 6 -17.49 -18.20 12.22
CA ILE A 6 -16.05 -18.49 12.07
C ILE A 6 -15.64 -18.35 10.61
N LEU A 7 -16.45 -18.86 9.68
CA LEU A 7 -16.17 -18.80 8.25
C LEU A 7 -16.15 -17.35 7.76
N GLN A 8 -17.10 -16.51 8.20
CA GLN A 8 -17.13 -15.09 7.84
C GLN A 8 -15.90 -14.33 8.36
N ILE A 9 -15.49 -14.58 9.61
CA ILE A 9 -14.28 -13.96 10.18
C ILE A 9 -13.05 -14.37 9.38
N LEU A 10 -12.92 -15.65 9.04
CA LEU A 10 -11.79 -16.16 8.24
C LEU A 10 -11.72 -15.51 6.86
N MET A 11 -12.89 -15.35 6.22
CA MET A 11 -13.00 -14.73 4.90
C MET A 11 -12.56 -13.28 4.93
N ILE A 12 -13.01 -12.50 5.92
CA ILE A 12 -12.61 -11.10 6.07
C ILE A 12 -11.11 -10.98 6.34
N LEU A 13 -10.57 -11.85 7.20
CA LEU A 13 -9.13 -11.88 7.51
C LEU A 13 -8.30 -12.15 6.25
N SER A 14 -8.72 -13.11 5.41
CA SER A 14 -8.01 -13.41 4.16
C SER A 14 -8.00 -12.25 3.18
N ILE A 15 -9.09 -11.48 3.08
CA ILE A 15 -9.18 -10.31 2.20
C ILE A 15 -8.24 -9.20 2.70
N LEU A 16 -8.19 -8.97 4.02
CA LEU A 16 -7.30 -7.97 4.63
C LEU A 16 -5.82 -8.32 4.42
N ILE A 17 -5.46 -9.60 4.53
CA ILE A 17 -4.10 -10.08 4.27
C ILE A 17 -3.73 -9.86 2.79
N LEU A 18 -4.61 -10.25 1.87
CA LEU A 18 -4.38 -10.06 0.43
C LEU A 18 -4.22 -8.57 0.07
N LEU A 19 -5.05 -7.70 0.65
CA LEU A 19 -4.96 -6.26 0.44
C LEU A 19 -3.62 -5.71 0.94
N SER A 20 -3.19 -6.15 2.12
CA SER A 20 -1.91 -5.73 2.73
C SER A 20 -0.71 -6.18 1.90
N ILE A 21 -0.75 -7.40 1.34
CA ILE A 21 0.31 -7.92 0.47
C ILE A 21 0.36 -7.16 -0.86
N ALA A 22 -0.79 -6.94 -1.51
CA ALA A 22 -0.86 -6.22 -2.78
C ALA A 22 -0.31 -4.79 -2.64
N VAL A 23 -0.67 -4.14 -1.54
CA VAL A 23 -0.15 -2.85 -1.14
C VAL A 23 1.36 -2.87 -0.92
N TYR A 24 1.88 -3.86 -0.18
CA TYR A 24 3.31 -4.00 0.10
C TYR A 24 4.14 -4.17 -1.18
N GLN A 25 3.65 -5.00 -2.12
CA GLN A 25 4.30 -5.20 -3.42
C GLN A 25 4.33 -3.92 -4.25
N PHE A 26 3.23 -3.16 -4.26
CA PHE A 26 3.16 -1.88 -4.96
C PHE A 26 4.10 -0.84 -4.35
N SER A 27 4.23 -0.80 -3.02
CA SER A 27 5.13 0.13 -2.34
C SER A 27 6.62 -0.22 -2.44
N ASN A 28 6.94 -1.48 -2.73
CA ASN A 28 8.32 -1.94 -2.92
C ASN A 28 8.72 -2.07 -4.39
N ALA A 29 7.87 -1.63 -5.32
CA ALA A 29 8.26 -1.53 -6.71
C ALA A 29 9.51 -0.63 -6.81
N PRO A 30 10.57 -1.08 -7.51
CA PRO A 30 11.80 -0.31 -7.60
C PRO A 30 11.53 1.06 -8.21
N ILE A 31 12.23 2.08 -7.72
CA ILE A 31 12.18 3.43 -8.30
C ILE A 31 12.73 3.32 -9.72
N GLU A 32 11.85 3.47 -10.70
CA GLU A 32 12.26 3.61 -12.10
C GLU A 32 12.76 5.04 -12.29
N CYS A 33 14.08 5.18 -12.26
CA CYS A 33 14.75 6.38 -12.74
C CYS A 33 15.10 6.15 -14.21
N TRP A 34 14.76 7.13 -15.05
CA TRP A 34 15.18 7.14 -16.44
C TRP A 34 16.19 8.28 -16.62
N ASP A 35 17.22 7.98 -17.39
CA ASP A 35 18.29 8.91 -17.73
C ASP A 35 18.33 9.02 -19.25
N GLY A 36 18.43 10.25 -19.73
CA GLY A 36 18.38 10.60 -21.13
C GLY A 36 19.14 11.89 -21.39
N THR A 37 19.41 12.16 -22.66
CA THR A 37 19.99 13.43 -23.10
C THR A 37 19.19 13.93 -24.28
N GLU A 38 18.76 15.18 -24.22
CA GLU A 38 18.12 15.88 -25.32
C GLU A 38 19.16 16.78 -25.98
N THR A 39 19.02 17.04 -27.28
CA THR A 39 19.87 18.01 -27.96
C THR A 39 19.12 19.32 -28.04
N ASP A 40 19.66 20.38 -27.45
CA ASP A 40 19.09 21.72 -27.53
C ASP A 40 19.11 22.17 -29.00
N SER A 41 17.93 22.47 -29.54
CA SER A 41 17.76 22.85 -30.94
C SER A 41 18.42 24.19 -31.29
N ASP A 42 18.63 25.05 -30.30
CA ASP A 42 19.14 26.41 -30.51
C ASP A 42 20.66 26.49 -30.35
N THR A 43 21.23 25.67 -29.47
CA THR A 43 22.67 25.66 -29.15
C THR A 43 23.41 24.44 -29.69
N GLY A 44 22.71 23.36 -30.03
CA GLY A 44 23.29 22.08 -30.45
C GLY A 44 23.96 21.31 -29.31
N GLU A 45 23.84 21.76 -28.06
CA GLU A 45 24.43 21.11 -26.89
C GLU A 45 23.56 19.95 -26.40
N LEU A 46 24.20 18.90 -25.86
CA LEU A 46 23.52 17.80 -25.17
C LEU A 46 23.16 18.23 -23.76
N ILE A 47 21.87 18.34 -23.47
CA ILE A 47 21.34 18.63 -22.14
C ILE A 47 20.89 17.32 -21.48
N PRO A 48 21.38 17.01 -20.26
CA PRO A 48 20.92 15.85 -19.53
C PRO A 48 19.47 16.05 -19.10
N ILE A 49 18.61 15.10 -19.47
CA ILE A 49 17.22 15.02 -19.06
C ILE A 49 17.01 13.70 -18.32
N GLY A 50 16.93 13.79 -17.00
CA GLY A 50 16.71 12.65 -16.13
C GLY A 50 15.61 12.94 -15.13
N GLY A 51 14.80 11.92 -14.83
CA GLY A 51 13.72 12.02 -13.85
C GLY A 51 13.61 10.72 -13.06
N CYS A 52 13.42 10.84 -11.75
CA CYS A 52 13.00 9.71 -10.93
C CYS A 52 11.53 9.91 -10.56
N ASN A 53 10.69 8.90 -10.82
CA ASN A 53 9.32 8.92 -10.31
C ASN A 53 9.37 8.71 -8.78
N ALA A 54 9.39 9.81 -8.01
CA ALA A 54 9.34 9.75 -6.56
C ALA A 54 7.91 9.40 -6.08
N SER A 55 7.48 8.16 -6.26
CA SER A 55 6.08 7.75 -6.05
C SER A 55 5.84 6.76 -4.90
N TYR A 56 6.84 6.41 -4.10
CA TYR A 56 6.72 5.26 -3.18
C TYR A 56 6.84 5.63 -1.69
N THR A 57 7.68 6.61 -1.35
CA THR A 57 7.90 7.04 0.05
C THR A 57 6.69 7.78 0.64
N LEU A 58 5.94 8.51 -0.19
CA LEU A 58 4.66 9.14 0.20
C LEU A 58 3.51 8.12 0.28
N VAL A 59 3.58 7.03 -0.49
CA VAL A 59 2.57 5.97 -0.48
C VAL A 59 2.71 5.12 0.78
N LEU A 60 3.95 4.78 1.18
CA LEU A 60 4.23 3.99 2.38
C LEU A 60 3.68 4.65 3.67
N SER A 61 3.86 5.96 3.81
CA SER A 61 3.32 6.74 4.94
C SER A 61 1.79 6.86 4.87
N SER A 62 1.20 6.92 3.68
CA SER A 62 -0.25 6.88 3.48
C SER A 62 -0.90 5.53 3.80
N LEU A 63 -0.14 4.44 3.91
CA LEU A 63 -0.65 3.07 4.08
C LEU A 63 -0.58 2.55 5.52
N ILE A 64 0.43 2.97 6.28
CA ILE A 64 0.58 2.57 7.69
C ILE A 64 -0.63 3.04 8.51
N LEU A 65 -1.09 4.28 8.27
CA LEU A 65 -2.19 4.88 9.01
C LEU A 65 -3.54 4.16 8.79
N PRO A 66 -4.02 3.90 7.56
CA PRO A 66 -5.27 3.17 7.35
C PRO A 66 -5.20 1.72 7.85
N SER A 67 -4.06 1.02 7.71
CA SER A 67 -3.90 -0.33 8.24
C SER A 67 -4.02 -0.37 9.77
N LEU A 68 -3.45 0.61 10.48
CA LEU A 68 -3.57 0.73 11.94
C LEU A 68 -5.01 1.02 12.38
N ILE A 69 -5.71 1.88 11.64
CA ILE A 69 -7.12 2.21 11.89
C ILE A 69 -8.01 0.97 11.72
N ILE A 70 -7.82 0.22 10.63
CA ILE A 70 -8.57 -1.02 10.39
C ILE A 70 -8.32 -2.03 11.51
N LEU A 71 -7.07 -2.20 11.95
CA LEU A 71 -6.72 -3.10 13.04
C LEU A 71 -7.40 -2.70 14.36
N LEU A 72 -7.43 -1.40 14.68
CA LEU A 72 -8.11 -0.87 15.87
C LEU A 72 -9.63 -1.09 15.82
N ILE A 73 -10.26 -0.83 14.67
CA ILE A 73 -11.69 -1.06 14.47
C ILE A 73 -12.02 -2.55 14.65
N PHE A 74 -11.23 -3.43 14.04
CA PHE A 74 -11.43 -4.87 14.13
C PHE A 74 -11.22 -5.41 15.55
N GLY A 75 -10.17 -4.95 16.23
CA GLY A 75 -9.90 -5.30 17.62
C GLY A 75 -11.03 -4.87 18.54
N THR A 76 -11.60 -3.68 18.31
CA THR A 76 -12.74 -3.17 19.07
C THR A 76 -14.02 -3.99 18.83
N LEU A 77 -14.31 -4.33 17.57
CA LEU A 77 -15.43 -5.20 17.21
C LEU A 77 -15.31 -6.59 17.83
N LEU A 78 -14.12 -7.20 17.77
CA LEU A 78 -13.83 -8.47 18.41
C LEU A 78 -14.01 -8.39 19.92
N PHE A 79 -13.52 -7.33 20.56
CA PHE A 79 -13.69 -7.12 22.01
C PHE A 79 -15.16 -7.00 22.40
N PHE A 80 -15.95 -6.22 21.66
CA PHE A 80 -17.39 -6.09 21.91
C PHE A 80 -18.15 -7.40 21.70
N TYR A 81 -17.80 -8.16 20.65
CA TYR A 81 -18.40 -9.46 20.40
C TYR A 81 -18.06 -10.46 21.51
N TYR A 82 -16.80 -10.50 21.93
CA TYR A 82 -16.33 -11.42 22.98
C TYR A 82 -16.89 -11.09 24.36
N LYS A 83 -17.15 -9.81 24.66
CA LYS A 83 -17.76 -9.37 25.92
C LYS A 83 -19.28 -9.59 25.96
N LYS A 84 -19.93 -9.66 24.80
CA LYS A 84 -21.39 -9.80 24.67
C LYS A 84 -21.85 -11.27 24.67
N ASN A 85 -20.94 -12.20 24.41
CA ASN A 85 -21.08 -13.63 24.73
C ASN A 85 -20.39 -13.96 26.05
#